data_AF-A0A6N3HY95-F1
#
_entry.id   AF-A0A6N3HY95-F1
#
_cell.length_a   1.000
_cell.length_b   1.000
_cell.length_c   1.000
_cell.angle_alpha   90.00
_cell.angle_beta   90.00
_cell.angle_gamma   90.00
#
_symmetry.space_group_name_H-M   'P 1'
#
loop_
_entity.id
_entity.type
_entity.pdbx_description
1 polymer ?
#
loop_
_entity_poly.entity_id
_entity_poly.type
_entity_poly.pdbx_seq_one_letter_code
_entity_poly.pdbx_strand_id
1 'polypeptide(L)'
;MTTINLRDYYPFYTHDCFIDVPDEVAELFKEFDRKEAAYRLRTYRHKAYYSLDRNDGIEHEALFVSLSPHELYERKVSMQDLHAAISSLPEKQAKRVYAHFILGMSQTEIAKAEGVSKMAVSYSIERALKSMEKFLKNALD
;
A
#
# COMPACT_ATOMS: atom_id res chain seq x y z
N MET A 1 6.24 50.48 -2.39
CA MET A 1 6.03 50.08 -0.98
C MET A 1 4.58 49.73 -0.84
N THR A 2 4.28 48.56 -0.30
CA THR A 2 2.95 48.03 -0.12
C THR A 2 2.72 47.76 1.37
N THR A 3 1.60 48.23 1.90
CA THR A 3 1.20 47.92 3.28
C THR A 3 0.56 46.53 3.32
N ILE A 4 1.06 45.65 4.19
CA ILE A 4 0.50 44.31 4.40
C ILE A 4 0.08 44.14 5.87
N ASN A 5 -0.91 43.27 6.12
CA ASN A 5 -1.26 42.85 7.47
C ASN A 5 -0.56 41.53 7.81
N LEU A 6 0.27 41.51 8.85
CA LEU A 6 0.99 40.30 9.25
C LEU A 6 0.07 39.18 9.74
N ARG A 7 -1.14 39.52 10.20
CA ARG A 7 -2.16 38.57 10.63
C ARG A 7 -2.61 37.60 9.54
N ASP A 8 -2.61 38.07 8.29
CA ASP A 8 -3.06 37.26 7.15
C ASP A 8 -2.07 36.13 6.83
N TYR A 9 -0.80 36.29 7.21
CA TYR A 9 0.28 35.35 6.88
C TYR A 9 0.73 34.50 8.08
N TYR A 10 0.60 35.02 9.30
CA TYR A 10 1.21 34.43 10.49
C TYR A 10 0.15 34.16 11.57
N PRO A 11 -0.14 32.87 11.88
CA PRO A 11 -1.21 32.48 12.81
C PRO A 11 -1.05 32.98 14.26
N PHE A 12 0.15 33.40 14.64
CA PHE A 12 0.47 33.85 16.00
C PHE A 12 0.13 35.33 16.26
N TYR A 13 -0.20 36.12 15.23
CA TYR A 13 -0.70 37.48 15.41
C TYR A 13 -2.20 37.46 15.74
N THR A 14 -2.56 37.84 16.96
CA THR A 14 -3.95 37.89 17.44
C THR A 14 -4.65 39.20 17.13
N HIS A 15 -3.92 40.22 16.67
CA HIS A 15 -4.43 41.54 16.31
C HIS A 15 -3.86 41.98 14.97
N ASP A 16 -4.55 42.91 14.31
CA ASP A 16 -4.09 43.44 13.02
C ASP A 16 -2.81 44.25 13.21
N CYS A 17 -1.79 43.92 12.42
CA CYS A 17 -0.47 44.55 12.46
C CYS A 17 -0.06 44.91 11.04
N PHE A 18 -0.22 46.20 10.70
CA PHE A 18 0.09 46.73 9.40
C PHE A 18 1.55 47.19 9.35
N ILE A 19 2.29 46.72 8.35
CA ILE A 19 3.66 47.14 8.09
C ILE A 19 3.83 47.50 6.62
N ASP A 20 4.70 48.46 6.34
CA ASP A 20 5.09 48.82 4.99
C ASP A 20 6.29 48.00 4.54
N VAL A 21 6.14 47.34 3.41
CA VAL A 21 7.11 46.39 2.90
C VAL A 21 7.43 46.73 1.43
N PRO A 22 8.66 46.49 0.94
CA PRO A 22 8.97 46.61 -0.47
C PRO A 22 8.03 45.78 -1.35
N ASP A 23 7.73 46.29 -2.55
CA ASP A 23 6.76 45.63 -3.46
C ASP A 23 7.24 44.25 -3.90
N GLU A 24 8.56 44.04 -3.99
CA GLU A 24 9.18 42.74 -4.27
C GLU A 24 8.81 41.68 -3.22
N VAL A 25 8.84 42.07 -1.94
CA VAL A 25 8.51 41.16 -0.83
C VAL A 25 6.99 40.92 -0.77
N ALA A 26 6.17 41.94 -1.06
CA ALA A 26 4.73 41.77 -1.17
C ALA A 26 4.33 40.82 -2.31
N GLU A 27 5.02 40.85 -3.45
CA GLU A 27 4.78 39.90 -4.54
C GLU A 27 5.28 38.48 -4.19
N LEU A 28 6.39 38.36 -3.45
CA LEU A 28 6.89 37.08 -2.96
C LEU A 28 5.84 36.36 -2.09
N PHE A 29 5.17 37.09 -1.19
CA PHE A 29 4.08 36.51 -0.37
C PHE A 29 2.93 35.99 -1.23
N LYS A 30 2.49 36.75 -2.25
CA LYS A 30 1.45 36.30 -3.18
C LYS A 30 1.87 35.08 -3.99
N GLU A 31 3.13 35.03 -4.42
CA GLU A 31 3.66 33.88 -5.14
C GLU A 31 3.68 32.63 -4.25
N PHE A 32 4.05 32.79 -2.98
CA PHE A 32 4.00 31.72 -1.99
C PHE A 32 2.58 31.17 -1.81
N ASP A 33 1.58 32.04 -1.62
CA ASP A 33 0.17 31.64 -1.50
C ASP A 33 -0.32 30.86 -2.72
N ARG A 34 0.03 31.33 -3.93
CA ARG A 34 -0.30 30.63 -5.19
C ARG A 34 0.34 29.24 -5.25
N LYS A 35 1.62 29.13 -4.88
CA LYS A 35 2.35 27.85 -4.83
C LYS A 35 1.76 26.90 -3.81
N GLU A 36 1.40 27.40 -2.63
CA GLU A 36 0.81 26.59 -1.58
C GLU A 36 -0.58 26.08 -1.99
N ALA A 37 -1.42 26.94 -2.59
CA ALA A 37 -2.71 26.52 -3.14
C ALA A 37 -2.56 25.46 -4.25
N ALA A 38 -1.61 25.65 -5.17
CA ALA A 38 -1.32 24.66 -6.21
C ALA A 38 -0.84 23.32 -5.63
N TYR A 39 0.01 23.36 -4.59
CA TYR A 39 0.46 22.17 -3.86
C TYR A 39 -0.72 21.43 -3.22
N ARG A 40 -1.56 22.13 -2.45
CA ARG A 40 -2.76 21.55 -1.80
C ARG A 40 -3.70 20.90 -2.83
N LEU A 41 -3.93 21.55 -3.98
CA LEU A 41 -4.75 21.00 -5.07
C LEU A 41 -4.13 19.74 -5.69
N ARG A 42 -2.80 19.73 -5.90
CA ARG A 42 -2.08 18.55 -6.41
C ARG A 42 -2.20 17.38 -5.43
N THR A 43 -1.99 17.63 -4.13
CA THR A 43 -2.15 16.62 -3.08
C THR A 43 -3.56 16.03 -3.06
N TYR A 44 -4.60 16.87 -3.13
CA TYR A 44 -5.99 16.41 -3.20
C TYR A 44 -6.27 15.57 -4.47
N ARG A 45 -5.87 16.07 -5.65
CA ARG A 45 -6.10 15.39 -6.93
C ARG A 45 -5.49 13.99 -6.98
N HIS A 46 -4.28 13.84 -6.43
CA HIS A 46 -3.57 12.57 -6.40
C HIS A 46 -3.82 11.76 -5.12
N LYS A 47 -4.67 12.25 -4.20
CA LYS A 47 -4.91 11.65 -2.88
C LYS A 47 -3.63 11.32 -2.12
N ALA A 48 -2.60 12.14 -2.29
CA ALA A 48 -1.25 11.95 -1.77
C ALA A 48 -1.12 12.39 -0.30
N TYR A 49 -2.08 11.97 0.52
CA TYR A 49 -2.11 12.22 1.95
C TYR A 49 -1.28 11.14 2.63
N TYR A 50 0.01 11.41 2.80
CA TYR A 50 0.91 10.55 3.56
C TYR A 50 0.91 11.02 5.01
N SER A 51 0.53 10.14 5.91
CA SER A 51 0.59 10.35 7.36
C SER A 51 1.16 9.10 7.99
N LEU A 52 1.90 9.27 9.09
CA LEU A 52 2.45 8.14 9.85
C LEU A 52 1.38 7.30 10.59
N ASP A 53 0.11 7.71 10.52
CA ASP A 53 -1.01 7.01 11.14
C ASP A 53 -1.97 6.42 10.10
N ARG A 54 -1.55 6.36 8.82
CA ARG A 54 -2.46 5.91 7.75
C ARG A 54 -2.67 4.40 7.77
N ASN A 55 -1.74 3.67 8.37
CA ASN A 55 -1.73 2.21 8.47
C ASN A 55 -1.93 1.50 7.11
N ASP A 56 -1.44 2.12 6.04
CA ASP A 56 -1.51 1.60 4.67
C ASP A 56 -0.26 0.80 4.27
N GLY A 57 0.68 0.62 5.21
CA GLY A 57 1.88 -0.20 5.07
C GLY A 57 3.10 0.51 4.47
N ILE A 58 2.94 1.73 3.94
CA ILE A 58 4.04 2.49 3.29
C ILE A 58 5.17 2.78 4.30
N GLU A 59 4.82 3.05 5.54
CA GLU A 59 5.78 3.35 6.61
C GLU A 59 6.59 2.12 7.01
N HIS A 60 5.94 0.96 7.09
CA HIS A 60 6.63 -0.29 7.38
C HIS A 60 7.63 -0.61 6.25
N GLU A 61 7.31 -0.28 5.00
CA GLU A 61 8.23 -0.48 3.87
C GLU A 61 9.40 0.52 3.88
N ALA A 62 9.16 1.75 4.33
CA ALA A 62 10.18 2.81 4.38
C ALA A 62 11.13 2.71 5.58
N LEU A 63 10.67 2.16 6.71
CA LEU A 63 11.45 2.02 7.94
C LEU A 63 12.11 0.64 8.05
N PHE A 64 13.36 0.59 8.53
CA PHE A 64 14.01 -0.66 8.88
C PHE A 64 13.41 -1.20 10.19
N VAL A 65 12.33 -1.97 10.10
CA VAL A 65 11.69 -2.63 11.24
C VAL A 65 12.37 -3.99 11.47
N SER A 66 13.10 -4.12 12.58
CA SER A 66 13.57 -5.44 13.03
C SER A 66 12.39 -6.21 13.62
N LEU A 67 12.03 -7.34 12.99
CA LEU A 67 10.98 -8.21 13.50
C LEU A 67 11.35 -8.74 14.88
N SER A 68 10.40 -8.69 15.80
CA SER A 68 10.54 -9.33 17.09
C SER A 68 10.62 -10.86 16.94
N PRO A 69 11.25 -11.57 17.90
CA PRO A 69 11.28 -13.03 17.88
C PRO A 69 9.89 -13.69 17.81
N HIS A 70 8.88 -13.05 18.41
CA HIS A 70 7.51 -13.53 18.38
C HIS A 70 6.90 -13.45 16.98
N GLU A 71 7.04 -12.32 16.28
CA GLU A 71 6.56 -12.16 14.90
C GLU A 71 7.25 -13.12 13.93
N LEU A 72 8.56 -13.37 14.12
CA LEU A 72 9.30 -14.37 13.35
C LEU A 72 8.72 -15.77 13.55
N TYR A 73 8.35 -16.11 14.78
CA TYR A 73 7.73 -17.38 15.10
C TYR A 73 6.33 -17.49 14.49
N GLU A 74 5.49 -16.46 14.61
CA GLU A 74 4.16 -16.43 13.99
C GLU A 74 4.24 -16.63 12.48
N ARG A 75 5.13 -15.90 11.79
CA ARG A 75 5.37 -16.08 10.34
C ARG A 75 5.78 -17.52 10.00
N LYS A 76 6.65 -18.13 10.81
CA LYS A 76 7.08 -19.51 10.61
C LYS A 76 5.90 -20.48 10.74
N VAL A 77 5.06 -20.32 11.77
CA VAL A 77 3.86 -21.16 11.96
C VAL A 77 2.89 -20.97 10.78
N SER A 78 2.58 -19.73 10.41
CA SER A 78 1.72 -19.45 9.25
C SER A 78 2.25 -20.06 7.95
N MET A 79 3.56 -20.02 7.71
CA MET A 79 4.17 -20.68 6.55
C MET A 79 4.00 -22.20 6.59
N GLN A 80 4.13 -22.83 7.77
CA GLN A 80 3.93 -24.27 7.93
C GLN A 80 2.48 -24.66 7.62
N ASP A 81 1.51 -23.89 8.11
CA ASP A 81 0.08 -24.14 7.86
C ASP A 81 -0.25 -23.99 6.37
N LEU A 82 0.31 -22.98 5.69
CA LEU A 82 0.15 -22.81 4.25
C LEU A 82 0.76 -23.99 3.47
N HIS A 83 1.95 -24.45 3.85
CA HIS A 83 2.56 -25.63 3.24
C HIS A 83 1.72 -26.89 3.45
N ALA A 84 1.21 -27.11 4.66
CA ALA A 84 0.32 -28.22 4.96
C ALA A 84 -0.97 -28.16 4.12
N ALA A 85 -1.56 -26.97 3.99
CA ALA A 85 -2.74 -26.75 3.16
C ALA A 85 -2.47 -27.07 1.68
N ILE A 86 -1.33 -26.65 1.12
CA ILE A 86 -0.95 -26.97 -0.26
C ILE A 86 -0.73 -28.48 -0.42
N SER A 87 -0.05 -29.12 0.53
CA SER A 87 0.19 -30.57 0.51
C SER A 87 -1.09 -31.40 0.65
N SER A 88 -2.17 -30.83 1.20
CA SER A 88 -3.48 -31.51 1.28
C SER A 88 -4.22 -31.57 -0.06
N LEU A 89 -3.79 -30.78 -1.06
CA LEU A 89 -4.42 -30.71 -2.36
C LEU A 89 -4.04 -31.89 -3.28
N PRO A 90 -4.89 -32.23 -4.26
CA PRO A 90 -4.48 -33.09 -5.37
C PRO A 90 -3.26 -32.54 -6.10
N GLU A 91 -2.34 -33.43 -6.50
CA GLU A 91 -1.01 -33.07 -7.03
C GLU A 91 -1.07 -32.02 -8.16
N LYS A 92 -2.00 -32.16 -9.10
CA LYS A 92 -2.16 -31.22 -10.22
C LYS A 92 -2.61 -29.83 -9.76
N GLN A 93 -3.48 -29.76 -8.74
CA GLN A 93 -3.92 -28.50 -8.16
C GLN A 93 -2.77 -27.85 -7.38
N ALA A 94 -2.08 -28.62 -6.54
CA ALA A 94 -0.93 -28.15 -5.77
C ALA A 94 0.16 -27.55 -6.67
N LYS A 95 0.52 -28.24 -7.76
CA LYS A 95 1.52 -27.75 -8.74
C LYS A 95 1.10 -26.43 -9.39
N ARG A 96 -0.18 -26.28 -9.76
CA ARG A 96 -0.70 -25.05 -10.37
C ARG A 96 -0.74 -23.87 -9.39
N VAL A 97 -1.13 -24.11 -8.13
CA VAL A 97 -1.09 -23.09 -7.07
C VAL A 97 0.34 -22.65 -6.81
N TYR A 98 1.27 -23.60 -6.69
CA TYR A 98 2.69 -23.32 -6.48
C TYR A 98 3.30 -22.52 -7.64
N ALA A 99 3.06 -22.95 -8.88
CA ALA A 99 3.53 -22.23 -10.06
C ALA A 99 3.01 -20.80 -10.13
N HIS A 100 1.74 -20.57 -9.78
CA HIS A 100 1.14 -19.24 -9.88
C HIS A 100 1.58 -18.29 -8.76
N PHE A 101 1.49 -18.72 -7.50
CA PHE A 101 1.70 -17.84 -6.34
C PHE A 101 3.13 -17.83 -5.82
N ILE A 102 3.88 -18.94 -5.96
CA ILE A 102 5.25 -19.04 -5.45
C ILE A 102 6.28 -18.77 -6.53
N LEU A 103 6.08 -19.30 -7.74
CA LEU A 103 6.98 -19.08 -8.89
C LEU A 103 6.60 -17.85 -9.74
N GLY A 104 5.46 -17.21 -9.47
CA GLY A 104 5.01 -16.01 -10.18
C GLY A 104 4.61 -16.24 -11.64
N MET A 105 4.36 -17.49 -12.06
CA MET A 105 3.94 -17.79 -13.44
C MET A 105 2.50 -17.33 -13.68
N SER A 106 2.22 -16.78 -14.85
CA SER A 106 0.85 -16.49 -15.27
C SER A 106 0.07 -17.78 -15.53
N GLN A 107 -1.25 -17.76 -15.30
CA GLN A 107 -2.11 -18.91 -15.60
C GLN A 107 -2.05 -19.32 -17.08
N THR A 108 -1.75 -18.37 -17.98
CA THR A 108 -1.53 -18.62 -19.40
C THR A 108 -0.24 -19.37 -19.68
N GLU A 109 0.85 -19.06 -18.98
CA GLU A 109 2.13 -19.79 -19.11
C GLU A 109 1.99 -21.21 -18.58
N ILE A 110 1.32 -21.38 -17.44
CA ILE A 110 1.00 -22.70 -16.87
C ILE A 110 0.15 -23.51 -17.86
N ALA A 111 -0.89 -22.90 -18.44
CA ALA A 111 -1.75 -23.56 -19.42
C ALA A 111 -0.98 -24.01 -20.68
N LYS A 112 -0.09 -23.15 -21.19
CA LYS A 112 0.79 -23.49 -22.33
C LYS A 112 1.74 -24.63 -21.99
N ALA A 113 2.38 -24.61 -20.81
CA ALA A 113 3.31 -25.64 -20.37
C ALA A 113 2.61 -27.01 -20.19
N GLU A 114 1.36 -27.02 -19.72
CA GLU A 114 0.58 -28.24 -19.54
C GLU A 114 -0.23 -28.67 -20.79
N GLY A 115 -0.25 -27.86 -21.85
CA GLY A 115 -1.04 -28.14 -23.06
C GLY A 115 -2.57 -28.11 -22.83
N VAL A 116 -3.04 -27.30 -21.88
CA VAL A 116 -4.47 -27.19 -21.51
C VAL A 116 -5.00 -25.78 -21.77
N SER A 117 -6.32 -25.60 -21.68
CA SER A 117 -6.91 -24.26 -21.76
C SER A 117 -6.61 -23.44 -20.50
N LYS A 118 -6.48 -22.11 -20.65
CA LYS A 118 -6.37 -21.17 -19.52
C LYS A 118 -7.50 -21.38 -18.50
N MET A 119 -8.73 -21.62 -18.98
CA MET A 119 -9.90 -21.80 -18.12
C MET A 119 -9.80 -23.05 -17.25
N ALA A 120 -9.23 -24.14 -17.76
CA ALA A 120 -8.97 -25.33 -16.96
C ALA A 120 -7.97 -25.06 -15.82
N VAL A 121 -6.98 -24.18 -16.03
CA VAL A 121 -6.04 -23.74 -14.99
C VAL A 121 -6.74 -22.84 -13.98
N SER A 122 -7.47 -21.81 -14.44
CA SER A 122 -8.19 -20.88 -13.56
C SER A 122 -9.15 -21.62 -12.62
N TYR A 123 -9.98 -22.51 -13.16
CA TYR A 123 -10.95 -23.28 -12.38
C TYR A 123 -10.28 -24.21 -11.36
N SER A 124 -9.16 -24.81 -11.76
CA SER A 124 -8.36 -25.67 -10.88
C SER A 124 -7.75 -24.90 -9.72
N ILE A 125 -7.24 -23.70 -9.96
CA ILE A 125 -6.68 -22.82 -8.91
C ILE A 125 -7.80 -22.34 -7.99
N GLU A 126 -8.94 -21.92 -8.52
CA GLU A 126 -10.07 -21.46 -7.68
C GLU A 126 -10.57 -22.57 -6.74
N ARG A 127 -10.72 -23.81 -7.24
CA ARG A 127 -11.08 -24.96 -6.41
C ARG A 127 -10.01 -25.29 -5.37
N ALA A 128 -8.74 -25.20 -5.73
CA ALA A 128 -7.63 -25.41 -4.81
C ALA A 128 -7.68 -24.40 -3.65
N LEU A 129 -7.88 -23.12 -3.96
CA LEU A 129 -8.00 -22.05 -2.97
C LEU A 129 -9.17 -22.29 -2.01
N LYS A 130 -10.35 -22.68 -2.51
CA LYS A 130 -11.51 -23.03 -1.66
C LYS A 130 -11.23 -24.23 -0.74
N SER A 131 -10.45 -25.20 -1.20
CA SER A 131 -10.06 -26.35 -0.38
C SER A 131 -9.05 -25.96 0.69
N MET A 132 -8.05 -25.14 0.35
CA MET A 132 -7.09 -24.58 1.31
C MET A 132 -7.80 -23.73 2.37
N GLU A 133 -8.76 -22.90 1.98
CA GLU A 133 -9.57 -22.11 2.92
C GLU A 133 -10.28 -23.00 3.95
N LYS A 134 -10.93 -24.09 3.50
CA LYS A 134 -11.57 -25.05 4.41
C LYS A 134 -10.56 -25.75 5.31
N PHE A 135 -9.41 -26.16 4.76
CA PHE A 135 -8.35 -26.82 5.53
C PHE A 135 -7.85 -25.91 6.66
N LEU A 136 -7.55 -24.65 6.34
CA LEU A 136 -7.03 -23.68 7.31
C LEU A 136 -8.07 -23.30 8.37
N LYS A 137 -9.34 -23.15 8.00
CA LYS A 137 -10.42 -22.90 8.98
C LYS A 137 -10.53 -24.03 10.00
N ASN A 138 -10.46 -25.28 9.55
CA ASN A 138 -10.52 -26.44 10.45
C ASN A 138 -9.26 -26.62 11.32
N ALA A 139 -8.13 -26.00 10.96
CA ALA A 139 -6.90 -26.05 11.74
C ALA A 139 -6.85 -24.96 12.83
N LEU A 140 -7.75 -23.96 12.76
CA LEU A 140 -7.86 -22.85 13.70
C LEU A 140 -8.93 -23.07 14.78
N ASP A 141 -9.78 -24.10 14.61
CA ASP A 141 -10.77 -24.58 15.59
C ASP A 141 -10.19 -25.71 16.47
#